data_AF-A0A3C0GK70-F1
#
_entry.id   AF-A0A3C0GK70-F1
#
_cell.length_a   1.000
_cell.length_b   1.000
_cell.length_c   1.000
_cell.angle_alpha   90.00
_cell.angle_beta   90.00
_cell.angle_gamma   90.00
#
_symmetry.space_group_name_H-M   'P 1'
#
loop_
_entity.id
_entity.type
_entity.pdbx_description
1 polymer ?
#
loop_
_entity_poly.entity_id
_entity_poly.type
_entity_poly.pdbx_seq_one_letter_code
_entity_poly.pdbx_strand_id
1 'polypeptide(L)'
;ALSGIAIAIGTMVDVGVILAENMIRHQEDDKLRLNANGEEYTTNEIIYNATSEVSGAILTAVLTTIISFLPVFTMIGAEGKLFRPLAFTKTMALTASLIVAL
;
A
#
# COMPACT_ATOMS: atom_id res chain seq x y z
N ALA A 1 -12.82 -9.72 15.03
CA ALA A 1 -12.65 -8.31 14.62
C ALA A 1 -11.21 -7.84 14.85
N LEU A 2 -10.71 -7.86 16.10
CA LEU A 2 -9.37 -7.38 16.46
C LEU A 2 -8.22 -8.07 15.69
N SER A 3 -8.30 -9.39 15.49
CA SER A 3 -7.27 -10.14 14.74
C SER A 3 -7.11 -9.70 13.28
N GLY A 4 -8.16 -9.14 12.66
CA GLY A 4 -8.11 -8.71 11.26
C GLY A 4 -7.39 -7.38 11.12
N ILE A 5 -7.55 -6.52 12.14
CA ILE A 5 -6.81 -5.27 12.28
C ILE A 5 -5.34 -5.57 12.56
N ALA A 6 -5.04 -6.53 13.44
CA ALA A 6 -3.66 -6.91 13.73
C ALA A 6 -2.89 -7.38 12.48
N ILE A 7 -3.53 -8.16 11.61
CA ILE A 7 -2.95 -8.58 10.32
C ILE A 7 -2.81 -7.39 9.36
N ALA A 8 -3.82 -6.51 9.31
CA ALA A 8 -3.83 -5.37 8.40
C ALA A 8 -2.75 -4.32 8.74
N ILE A 9 -2.42 -4.13 10.03
CA ILE A 9 -1.40 -3.17 10.46
C ILE A 9 -0.05 -3.47 9.82
N GLY A 10 0.38 -4.73 9.79
CA GLY A 10 1.65 -5.11 9.18
C GLY A 10 1.73 -4.70 7.72
N THR A 11 0.68 -4.97 6.94
CA THR A 11 0.61 -4.58 5.52
C THR A 11 0.46 -3.07 5.31
N MET A 12 -0.18 -2.34 6.23
CA MET A 12 -0.29 -0.87 6.14
C MET A 12 1.07 -0.19 6.41
N VAL A 13 1.80 -0.68 7.41
CA VAL A 13 3.14 -0.15 7.74
C VAL A 13 4.13 -0.48 6.63
N ASP A 14 4.07 -1.69 6.06
CA ASP A 14 4.93 -2.11 4.95
C ASP A 14 4.83 -1.15 3.75
N VAL A 15 3.60 -0.82 3.33
CA VAL A 15 3.35 0.15 2.25
C VAL A 15 3.93 1.54 2.59
N GLY A 16 3.75 2.00 3.83
CA GLY A 16 4.29 3.29 4.27
C GLY A 16 5.83 3.34 4.27
N VAL A 17 6.48 2.25 4.68
CA VAL A 17 7.95 2.13 4.66
C VAL A 17 8.45 2.16 3.21
N ILE A 18 7.83 1.41 2.31
CA ILE A 18 8.21 1.38 0.89
C ILE A 18 8.12 2.78 0.25
N LEU A 19 7.07 3.56 0.53
CA LEU A 19 6.99 4.95 0.06
C LEU A 19 8.12 5.81 0.64
N ALA A 20 8.33 5.73 1.95
CA ALA A 20 9.34 6.55 2.62
C ALA A 20 10.75 6.26 2.09
N GLU A 21 11.11 4.98 1.94
CA GLU A 21 12.38 4.57 1.36
C GLU A 21 12.52 5.04 -0.09
N ASN A 22 11.45 4.96 -0.90
CA ASN A 22 11.53 5.40 -2.29
C ASN A 22 11.65 6.93 -2.42
N MET A 23 11.00 7.69 -1.54
CA MET A 23 11.12 9.14 -1.45
C MET A 23 12.54 9.56 -1.03
N ILE A 24 13.10 8.90 -0.01
CA ILE A 24 14.48 9.16 0.43
C ILE A 24 15.46 8.81 -0.69
N ARG A 25 15.28 7.67 -1.37
CA ARG A 25 16.09 7.28 -2.52
C ARG A 25 16.08 8.34 -3.63
N HIS A 26 14.91 8.86 -3.98
CA HIS A 26 14.79 9.93 -4.99
C HIS A 26 15.43 11.25 -4.55
N GLN A 27 15.48 11.50 -3.24
CA GLN A 27 16.11 12.69 -2.69
C GLN A 27 17.63 12.54 -2.56
N GLU A 28 18.17 11.34 -2.37
CA GLU A 28 19.62 11.12 -2.23
C GLU A 28 20.33 10.85 -3.57
N ASP A 29 19.61 10.37 -4.59
CA ASP A 29 20.19 9.97 -5.86
C ASP A 29 20.23 11.16 -6.84
N ASP A 30 21.41 11.77 -7.04
CA ASP A 30 21.62 12.95 -7.89
C ASP A 30 21.05 12.80 -9.31
N LYS A 31 20.97 11.58 -9.85
CA LYS A 31 20.38 11.31 -11.17
C LYS A 31 18.86 11.43 -11.20
N LEU A 32 18.20 11.17 -10.08
CA LEU A 32 16.74 11.26 -9.95
C LEU A 32 16.30 12.68 -9.57
N ARG A 33 17.22 13.49 -9.05
CA ARG A 33 17.01 14.91 -8.74
C ARG A 33 17.09 15.81 -9.96
N LEU A 34 17.72 15.38 -11.06
CA LEU A 34 17.98 16.23 -12.22
C LEU A 34 17.00 15.94 -13.38
N ASN A 35 16.46 16.99 -13.98
CA ASN A 35 15.68 16.91 -15.22
C ASN A 35 16.60 16.55 -16.39
N ALA A 36 15.99 16.20 -17.54
CA ALA A 36 16.69 16.00 -18.81
C ALA A 36 17.56 17.21 -19.24
N ASN A 37 17.32 18.39 -18.66
CA ASN A 37 18.05 19.63 -18.94
C ASN A 37 19.18 19.90 -17.93
N GLY A 38 19.39 19.05 -16.92
CA GLY A 38 20.39 19.24 -15.86
C GLY A 38 19.99 20.21 -14.74
N GLU A 39 18.71 20.59 -14.67
CA GLU A 39 18.15 21.41 -13.60
C GLU A 39 17.59 20.51 -12.49
N GLU A 40 17.69 20.95 -11.23
CA GLU A 40 17.15 20.20 -10.09
C GLU A 40 15.62 20.29 -10.05
N TYR A 41 14.92 19.15 -10.02
CA TYR A 41 13.49 19.07 -9.73
C TYR A 41 13.21 19.76 -8.39
N THR A 42 12.05 20.42 -8.30
CA THR A 42 11.58 20.90 -7.00
C THR A 42 11.30 19.73 -6.07
N THR A 43 11.40 19.94 -4.75
CA THR A 43 11.11 18.88 -3.76
C THR A 43 9.75 18.22 -3.98
N ASN A 44 8.75 18.97 -4.42
CA ASN A 44 7.41 18.43 -4.70
C ASN A 44 7.41 17.49 -5.93
N GLU A 45 8.17 17.80 -6.97
CA GLU A 45 8.30 16.96 -8.17
C GLU A 45 9.08 15.68 -7.87
N ILE A 46 10.14 15.77 -7.06
CA ILE A 46 10.90 14.60 -6.61
C ILE A 46 9.98 13.65 -5.84
N ILE A 47 9.20 14.16 -4.89
CA ILE A 47 8.25 13.36 -4.11
C ILE A 47 7.16 12.78 -5.01
N TYR A 48 6.62 13.56 -5.95
CA TYR A 48 5.60 13.08 -6.89
C TYR A 48 6.12 11.94 -7.77
N ASN A 49 7.32 12.09 -8.34
CA ASN A 49 7.95 11.06 -9.16
C ASN A 49 8.23 9.79 -8.35
N ALA A 50 8.75 9.95 -7.13
CA ALA A 50 9.00 8.85 -6.22
C ALA A 50 7.70 8.09 -5.90
N THR A 51 6.62 8.78 -5.54
CA THR A 51 5.35 8.14 -5.23
C THR A 51 4.74 7.48 -6.47
N SER A 52 4.81 8.15 -7.62
CA SER A 52 4.27 7.63 -8.89
C SER A 52 4.95 6.33 -9.32
N GLU A 53 6.26 6.21 -9.17
CA GLU A 53 7.03 5.00 -9.52
C GLU A 53 6.54 3.75 -8.77
N VAL A 54 6.23 3.87 -7.47
CA VAL A 54 5.83 2.72 -6.63
C VAL A 54 4.32 2.55 -6.50
N SER A 55 3.52 3.58 -6.81
CA SER A 55 2.06 3.59 -6.66
C SER A 55 1.38 2.41 -7.36
N GLY A 56 1.78 2.12 -8.60
CA GLY A 56 1.23 1.01 -9.38
C GLY A 56 1.55 -0.36 -8.77
N ALA A 57 2.78 -0.56 -8.29
CA ALA A 57 3.19 -1.80 -7.65
C ALA A 57 2.41 -2.03 -6.34
N ILE A 58 2.32 -1.00 -5.50
CA ILE A 58 1.57 -1.03 -4.23
C ILE A 58 0.10 -1.35 -4.47
N LEU A 59 -0.52 -0.68 -5.44
CA LEU A 59 -1.93 -0.91 -5.80
C LEU A 59 -2.16 -2.38 -6.17
N THR A 60 -1.32 -2.95 -7.04
CA THR A 60 -1.45 -4.36 -7.46
C THR A 60 -1.23 -5.33 -6.30
N ALA A 61 -0.30 -5.05 -5.40
CA ALA A 61 -0.03 -5.87 -4.22
C ALA A 61 -1.21 -5.87 -3.22
N VAL A 62 -1.75 -4.69 -2.93
CA VAL A 62 -2.91 -4.54 -2.04
C VAL A 62 -4.16 -5.20 -2.65
N LEU A 63 -4.41 -5.00 -3.96
CA LEU A 63 -5.53 -5.63 -4.66
C LEU A 63 -5.42 -7.16 -4.65
N THR A 64 -4.24 -7.71 -4.92
CA THR A 64 -4.01 -9.16 -4.87
C THR A 64 -4.27 -9.70 -3.47
N THR A 65 -3.85 -8.96 -2.44
CA THR A 65 -4.12 -9.30 -1.04
C THR A 65 -5.63 -9.30 -0.75
N ILE A 66 -6.39 -8.32 -1.23
CA ILE A 66 -7.85 -8.28 -1.07
C ILE A 66 -8.51 -9.45 -1.80
N ILE A 67 -8.15 -9.70 -3.06
CA ILE A 67 -8.72 -10.76 -3.90
C ILE A 67 -8.46 -12.15 -3.29
N SER A 68 -7.28 -12.39 -2.72
CA SER A 68 -6.96 -13.66 -2.05
C SER A 68 -7.89 -13.98 -0.86
N PHE A 69 -8.55 -12.98 -0.28
CA PHE A 69 -9.52 -13.15 0.82
C PHE A 69 -10.95 -13.33 0.31
N LEU A 70 -11.23 -13.14 -0.98
CA LEU A 70 -12.56 -13.31 -1.56
C LEU A 70 -13.17 -14.72 -1.33
N PRO A 71 -12.41 -15.83 -1.42
CA PRO A 71 -12.93 -17.17 -1.13
C PRO A 71 -13.42 -17.35 0.32
N VAL A 72 -12.96 -16.53 1.27
CA VAL A 72 -13.41 -16.60 2.68
C VAL A 72 -14.90 -16.28 2.78
N PHE A 73 -15.43 -15.45 1.88
CA PHE A 73 -16.86 -15.11 1.86
C PHE A 73 -17.74 -16.29 1.43
N THR A 74 -17.22 -17.26 0.69
CA THR A 74 -17.98 -18.44 0.24
C THR A 74 -18.10 -19.51 1.32
N MET A 75 -17.43 -19.39 2.46
CA MET A 75 -17.53 -20.33 3.57
C MET A 75 -18.90 -20.22 4.29
N ILE A 76 -19.58 -21.36 4.46
CA ILE A 76 -20.98 -21.43 4.96
C ILE A 76 -21.08 -22.03 6.38
N GLY A 77 -19.97 -22.58 6.91
CA GLY A 77 -19.91 -23.24 8.23
C GLY A 77 -19.55 -22.33 9.41
N ALA A 78 -19.22 -22.95 10.56
CA ALA A 78 -18.72 -22.25 11.74
C ALA A 78 -17.45 -21.42 11.44
N GLU A 79 -16.60 -21.94 10.55
CA GLU A 79 -15.41 -21.26 10.03
C GLU A 79 -15.80 -19.95 9.32
N GLY A 80 -16.85 -19.96 8.50
CA GLY A 80 -17.33 -18.76 7.80
C GLY A 80 -17.81 -17.67 8.77
N LYS A 81 -18.45 -18.02 9.88
CA LYS A 81 -18.87 -17.04 10.91
C LYS A 81 -17.68 -16.41 11.64
N LEU A 82 -16.58 -17.15 11.81
CA LEU A 82 -15.36 -16.66 12.45
C LEU A 82 -14.52 -15.80 11.50
N PHE A 83 -14.38 -16.22 10.24
CA PHE A 83 -13.48 -15.60 9.26
C PHE A 83 -14.12 -14.50 8.41
N ARG A 84 -15.45 -14.50 8.16
CA ARG A 84 -16.11 -13.38 7.43
C ARG A 84 -15.90 -12.01 8.10
N PRO A 85 -16.07 -11.86 9.43
CA PRO A 85 -15.80 -10.58 10.09
C PRO A 85 -14.32 -10.17 10.00
N LEU A 86 -13.41 -11.15 9.93
CA LEU A 86 -11.96 -10.93 9.79
C LEU A 86 -11.62 -10.38 8.40
N ALA A 87 -12.18 -10.99 7.36
CA ALA A 87 -11.97 -10.58 5.97
C ALA A 87 -12.52 -9.17 5.72
N PHE A 88 -13.69 -8.85 6.30
CA PHE A 88 -14.31 -7.54 6.14
C PHE A 88 -13.48 -6.41 6.79
N THR A 89 -13.00 -6.60 8.02
CA THR A 89 -12.18 -5.57 8.70
C THR A 89 -10.85 -5.37 8.00
N LYS A 90 -10.20 -6.46 7.53
CA LYS A 90 -8.94 -6.36 6.78
C LYS A 90 -9.11 -5.62 5.45
N THR A 91 -10.15 -5.96 4.68
CA THR A 91 -10.40 -5.34 3.36
C THR A 91 -10.69 -3.86 3.49
N MET A 92 -11.51 -3.46 4.48
CA MET A 92 -11.81 -2.05 4.73
C MET A 92 -10.58 -1.26 5.19
N ALA A 93 -9.76 -1.83 6.09
CA ALA A 93 -8.53 -1.18 6.55
C ALA A 93 -7.52 -0.98 5.42
N LEU A 94 -7.30 -2.00 4.59
CA LEU A 94 -6.39 -1.91 3.43
C LEU A 94 -6.88 -0.91 2.40
N THR A 95 -8.18 -0.89 2.10
CA THR A 95 -8.76 0.06 1.15
C THR A 95 -8.62 1.50 1.64
N ALA A 96 -8.91 1.76 2.93
CA ALA A 96 -8.71 3.07 3.52
C ALA A 96 -7.23 3.49 3.52
N SER A 97 -6.31 2.58 3.83
CA SER A 97 -4.87 2.86 3.78
C SER A 97 -4.40 3.22 2.39
N LEU A 98 -4.90 2.53 1.36
CA LEU A 98 -4.56 2.81 -0.03
C LEU A 98 -5.06 4.19 -0.46
N ILE A 99 -6.26 4.59 -0.03
CA ILE A 99 -6.84 5.92 -0.30
C ILE A 99 -6.06 7.03 0.42
N VAL A 100 -5.49 6.76 1.59
CA VAL A 100 -4.74 7.75 2.37
C VAL A 100 -3.29 7.85 1.91
N ALA A 101 -2.69 6.75 1.46
CA ALA A 101 -1.27 6.68 1.10
C ALA A 101 -0.97 7.16 -0.34
N LEU A 102 -1.96 7.08 -1.25
CA LEU A 102 -1.87 7.53 -2.63
C LEU A 102 -2.68 8.81 -2.83
#